data_AF-A0A653BMF9-F1
#
_entry.id   AF-A0A653BMF9-F1
#
_cell.length_a   1.000
_cell.length_b   1.000
_cell.length_c   1.000
_cell.angle_alpha   90.00
_cell.angle_beta   90.00
_cell.angle_gamma   90.00
#
_symmetry.space_group_name_H-M   'P 1'
#
loop_
_entity.id
_entity.type
_entity.pdbx_description
1 polymer ?
#
loop_
_entity_poly.entity_id
_entity_poly.type
_entity_poly.pdbx_seq_one_letter_code
_entity_poly.pdbx_strand_id
1 'polypeptide(L)'
;LTSLDIHDRKIAVIQQSITFKIKIRCKVFTMTLATCAKDVKFYKWPSISYIGIYETPPECISVRTISWSCAGNEILAVKSKGNAVVMNAPQQPEDFVETFDLDVSHVTVGAFSSTNPNIIGFGCEDGRVFTYDLNTNMKFDRYSTPGILK
;
A
#
# COMPACT_ATOMS: atom_id res chain seq x y z
N LEU A 1 -27.03 51.74 -60.74
CA LEU A 1 -25.78 51.40 -61.45
C LEU A 1 -24.68 52.24 -60.81
N THR A 2 -24.03 51.69 -59.77
CA THR A 2 -22.58 51.36 -59.74
C THR A 2 -21.72 52.64 -59.75
N SER A 3 -21.09 53.10 -58.66
CA SER A 3 -19.98 52.46 -57.92
C SER A 3 -19.69 53.32 -56.67
N LEU A 4 -19.97 52.85 -55.46
CA LEU A 4 -19.01 52.58 -54.36
C LEU A 4 -17.57 53.10 -54.55
N ASP A 5 -17.07 53.91 -53.60
CA ASP A 5 -16.00 53.58 -52.64
C ASP A 5 -15.47 54.86 -51.95
N ILE A 6 -15.00 54.94 -50.70
CA ILE A 6 -15.03 54.14 -49.46
C ILE A 6 -14.86 55.22 -48.37
N HIS A 7 -15.80 55.31 -47.43
CA HIS A 7 -15.60 56.09 -46.21
C HIS A 7 -15.00 55.17 -45.15
N ASP A 8 -13.84 55.56 -44.63
CA ASP A 8 -13.17 54.98 -43.46
C ASP A 8 -14.16 54.70 -42.32
N ARG A 9 -14.59 53.44 -42.22
CA ARG A 9 -15.27 52.92 -41.03
C ARG A 9 -14.33 51.93 -40.36
N LYS A 10 -13.74 52.39 -39.27
CA LYS A 10 -12.98 51.57 -38.31
C LYS A 10 -13.81 50.33 -37.95
N ILE A 11 -13.33 49.16 -38.36
CA ILE A 11 -13.87 47.87 -37.92
C ILE A 11 -13.34 47.63 -36.51
N ALA A 12 -14.20 47.80 -35.51
CA ALA A 12 -13.93 47.33 -34.16
C ALA A 12 -14.12 45.81 -34.16
N VAL A 13 -13.02 45.06 -34.18
CA VAL A 13 -13.03 43.61 -33.96
C VAL A 13 -13.23 43.38 -32.46
N ILE A 14 -14.43 42.99 -32.06
CA ILE A 14 -14.71 42.57 -30.69
C ILE A 14 -14.32 41.10 -30.56
N GLN A 15 -13.12 40.84 -30.05
CA GLN A 15 -12.69 39.49 -29.69
C GLN A 15 -13.30 39.11 -28.34
N GLN A 16 -14.46 38.45 -28.35
CA GLN A 16 -15.00 37.82 -27.14
C GLN A 16 -14.20 36.56 -26.84
N SER A 17 -13.30 36.66 -25.85
CA SER A 17 -12.58 35.49 -25.33
C SER A 17 -13.53 34.70 -24.42
N ILE A 18 -14.02 33.55 -24.88
CA ILE A 18 -14.82 32.63 -24.07
C ILE A 18 -13.85 31.79 -23.25
N THR A 19 -13.68 32.15 -21.98
CA THR A 19 -12.86 31.39 -21.03
C THR A 19 -13.65 30.20 -20.49
N PHE A 20 -13.41 29.00 -21.01
CA PHE A 20 -13.91 27.75 -20.41
C PHE A 20 -13.09 27.40 -19.16
N LYS A 21 -13.64 27.61 -17.97
CA LYS A 21 -13.08 27.03 -16.74
C LYS A 21 -13.49 25.56 -16.63
N ILE A 22 -12.61 24.65 -17.07
CA ILE A 22 -12.75 23.23 -16.80
C ILE A 22 -12.44 23.00 -15.30
N LYS A 23 -13.47 22.79 -14.48
CA LYS A 23 -13.31 22.41 -13.09
C LYS A 23 -13.06 20.89 -13.01
N ILE A 24 -11.80 20.49 -13.10
CA ILE A 24 -11.40 19.10 -12.85
C ILE A 24 -11.66 18.82 -11.36
N ARG A 25 -12.76 18.12 -11.05
CA ARG A 25 -12.95 17.55 -9.71
C ARG A 25 -12.04 16.32 -9.60
N CYS A 26 -10.80 16.52 -9.18
CA CYS A 26 -10.00 15.42 -8.64
C CYS A 26 -10.70 14.93 -7.37
N LYS A 27 -11.33 13.76 -7.45
CA LYS A 27 -11.84 13.06 -6.27
C LYS A 27 -10.59 12.74 -5.42
N VAL A 28 -10.45 13.38 -4.26
CA VAL A 28 -9.38 13.05 -3.33
C VAL A 28 -9.70 11.65 -2.82
N PHE A 29 -8.95 10.65 -3.28
CA PHE A 29 -9.05 9.30 -2.75
C PHE A 29 -8.35 9.29 -1.39
N THR A 30 -9.13 9.11 -0.34
CA THR A 30 -8.58 8.80 0.99
C THR A 30 -7.99 7.40 0.92
N MET A 31 -6.73 7.26 1.28
CA MET A 31 -6.02 5.97 1.34
C MET A 31 -5.54 5.71 2.77
N THR A 32 -5.19 4.47 3.09
CA THR A 32 -4.56 4.13 4.37
C THR A 32 -3.05 4.02 4.19
N LEU A 33 -2.30 4.74 5.00
CA LEU A 33 -0.85 4.64 5.13
C LEU A 33 -0.52 3.82 6.38
N ALA A 34 0.35 2.83 6.24
CA ALA A 34 0.89 2.06 7.35
C ALA A 34 2.37 2.36 7.55
N THR A 35 2.80 2.41 8.80
CA THR A 35 4.21 2.59 9.19
C THR A 35 4.54 1.61 10.30
N CYS A 36 5.81 1.18 10.38
CA CYS A 36 6.24 0.22 11.40
C CYS A 36 7.52 0.66 12.11
N ALA A 37 7.57 0.41 13.41
CA ALA A 37 8.77 0.53 14.24
C ALA A 37 8.75 -0.57 15.32
N LYS A 38 8.33 -0.25 16.56
CA LYS A 38 7.93 -1.26 17.55
C LYS A 38 6.61 -1.92 17.17
N ASP A 39 5.64 -1.11 16.76
CA ASP A 39 4.26 -1.48 16.42
C ASP A 39 3.93 -1.05 14.99
N VAL A 40 2.79 -1.48 14.47
CA VAL A 40 2.28 -1.01 13.16
C VAL A 40 1.21 0.05 13.40
N LYS A 41 1.45 1.26 12.90
CA LYS A 41 0.51 2.40 13.04
C LYS A 41 -0.09 2.76 11.70
N PHE A 42 -1.38 3.07 11.71
CA PHE A 42 -2.18 3.38 10.54
C PHE A 42 -2.63 4.84 10.54
N TYR A 43 -2.62 5.46 9.37
CA TYR A 43 -2.99 6.85 9.15
C TYR A 43 -3.85 6.99 7.89
N LYS A 44 -4.79 7.91 7.89
CA LYS A 44 -5.45 8.38 6.66
C LYS A 44 -4.48 9.24 5.86
N TRP A 45 -4.30 8.91 4.59
CA TRP A 45 -3.57 9.70 3.62
C TRP A 45 -4.55 10.49 2.74
N PRO A 46 -4.29 11.77 2.42
CA PRO A 46 -3.07 12.54 2.72
C PRO A 46 -3.09 13.33 4.04
N SER A 47 -4.14 13.22 4.86
CA SER A 47 -4.28 14.04 6.07
C SER A 47 -3.33 13.66 7.21
N ILE A 48 -2.69 12.49 7.11
CA ILE A 48 -1.84 11.85 8.15
C ILE A 48 -2.60 11.77 9.49
N SER A 49 -3.92 11.59 9.43
CA SER A 49 -4.74 11.46 10.63
C SER A 49 -4.64 10.03 11.14
N TYR A 50 -4.26 9.85 12.41
CA TYR A 50 -4.19 8.53 13.04
C TYR A 50 -5.54 7.81 12.99
N ILE A 51 -5.54 6.51 12.66
CA ILE A 51 -6.75 5.68 12.64
C ILE A 51 -6.64 4.42 13.49
N GLY A 52 -5.44 3.88 13.73
CA GLY A 52 -5.31 2.66 14.51
C GLY A 52 -3.88 2.18 14.69
N ILE A 53 -3.74 1.16 15.52
CA ILE A 53 -2.47 0.53 15.85
C ILE A 53 -2.66 -0.98 16.00
N TYR A 54 -1.71 -1.74 15.48
CA TYR A 54 -1.46 -3.11 15.91
C TYR A 54 -0.28 -3.09 16.87
N GLU A 55 -0.58 -3.37 18.14
CA GLU A 55 0.42 -3.48 19.20
C GLU A 55 1.04 -4.87 19.19
N THR A 56 2.37 -4.91 19.08
CA THR A 56 3.10 -6.15 19.11
C THR A 56 3.28 -6.67 20.54
N PRO A 57 3.41 -7.99 20.75
CA PRO A 57 3.67 -8.54 22.07
C PRO A 57 4.90 -7.91 22.77
N PRO A 58 4.94 -7.86 24.12
CA PRO A 58 6.02 -7.22 24.88
C PRO A 58 7.42 -7.76 24.57
N GLU A 59 7.53 -9.05 24.25
CA GLU A 59 8.77 -9.73 23.91
C GLU A 59 9.31 -9.40 22.51
N CYS A 60 8.48 -8.80 21.65
CA CYS A 60 8.89 -8.34 20.33
C CYS A 60 9.61 -6.99 20.48
N ILE A 61 10.79 -6.82 19.91
CA ILE A 61 11.55 -5.55 20.01
C ILE A 61 11.15 -4.59 18.88
N SER A 62 10.90 -5.13 17.69
CA SER A 62 10.52 -4.33 16.53
C SER A 62 9.76 -5.15 15.48
N VAL A 63 9.02 -4.46 14.63
CA VAL A 63 8.53 -4.99 13.35
C VAL A 63 9.63 -4.73 12.31
N ARG A 64 10.15 -5.80 11.72
CA ARG A 64 11.23 -5.77 10.73
C ARG A 64 10.74 -5.29 9.36
N THR A 65 9.57 -5.78 8.95
CA THR A 65 9.01 -5.49 7.61
C THR A 65 7.49 -5.41 7.68
N ILE A 66 6.91 -4.55 6.86
CA ILE A 66 5.48 -4.59 6.53
C ILE A 66 5.28 -4.65 5.01
N SER A 67 4.21 -5.28 4.56
CA SER A 67 3.88 -5.38 3.14
C SER A 67 2.37 -5.40 2.92
N TRP A 68 1.87 -4.58 1.99
CA TRP A 68 0.47 -4.54 1.62
C TRP A 68 0.12 -5.67 0.66
N SER A 69 -1.04 -6.31 0.88
CA SER A 69 -1.66 -7.19 -0.10
C SER A 69 -2.04 -6.42 -1.35
N CYS A 70 -1.97 -7.07 -2.51
CA CYS A 70 -2.38 -6.45 -3.78
C CYS A 70 -3.89 -6.12 -3.83
N ALA A 71 -4.69 -6.68 -2.91
CA ALA A 71 -6.10 -6.31 -2.72
C ALA A 71 -6.29 -5.02 -1.90
N GLY A 72 -5.27 -4.57 -1.15
CA GLY A 72 -5.28 -3.31 -0.40
C GLY A 72 -6.05 -3.31 0.92
N ASN A 73 -6.57 -4.45 1.36
CA ASN A 73 -7.27 -4.64 2.64
C ASN A 73 -6.36 -5.20 3.74
N GLU A 74 -5.42 -6.07 3.37
CA GLU A 74 -4.55 -6.78 4.31
C GLU A 74 -3.12 -6.24 4.30
N ILE A 75 -2.46 -6.33 5.45
CA ILE A 75 -1.05 -6.03 5.61
C ILE A 75 -0.35 -7.14 6.38
N LEU A 76 0.82 -7.54 5.89
CA LEU A 76 1.72 -8.47 6.54
C LEU A 76 2.65 -7.67 7.44
N ALA A 77 2.91 -8.16 8.65
CA ALA A 77 3.97 -7.68 9.51
C ALA A 77 4.88 -8.85 9.93
N VAL A 78 6.19 -8.67 9.72
CA VAL A 78 7.22 -9.59 10.20
C VAL A 78 7.82 -9.01 11.47
N LYS A 79 7.53 -9.66 12.60
CA LYS A 79 8.03 -9.29 13.93
C LYS A 79 9.49 -9.72 14.11
N SER A 80 10.24 -9.04 14.99
CA SER A 80 11.61 -9.43 15.33
C SER A 80 11.66 -10.71 16.18
N LYS A 81 10.53 -11.07 16.80
CA LYS A 81 10.35 -12.28 17.60
C LYS A 81 8.92 -12.78 17.45
N GLY A 82 8.75 -14.10 17.45
CA GLY A 82 7.47 -14.76 17.24
C GLY A 82 7.12 -14.93 15.77
N ASN A 83 5.88 -15.31 15.53
CA ASN A 83 5.34 -15.62 14.21
C ASN A 83 5.10 -14.37 13.37
N ALA A 84 5.14 -14.46 12.04
CA ALA A 84 4.63 -13.38 11.20
C ALA A 84 3.11 -13.26 11.36
N VAL A 85 2.55 -12.08 11.10
CA VAL A 85 1.11 -11.83 11.27
C VAL A 85 0.55 -11.11 10.05
N VAL A 86 -0.63 -11.54 9.60
CA VAL A 86 -1.44 -10.81 8.63
C VAL A 86 -2.55 -10.11 9.39
N MET A 87 -2.86 -8.87 9.02
CA MET A 87 -3.89 -8.09 9.69
C MET A 87 -4.74 -7.31 8.68
N ASN A 88 -6.01 -7.12 9.02
CA ASN A 88 -6.92 -6.26 8.26
C ASN A 88 -6.66 -4.80 8.63
N ALA A 89 -6.37 -3.97 7.64
CA ALA A 89 -6.10 -2.55 7.88
C ALA A 89 -7.40 -1.83 8.29
N PRO A 90 -7.37 -1.02 9.37
CA PRO A 90 -8.53 -0.28 9.82
C PRO A 90 -8.98 0.74 8.77
N GLN A 91 -10.28 0.91 8.61
CA GLN A 91 -10.87 1.85 7.65
C GLN A 91 -11.29 3.16 8.34
N GLN A 92 -11.61 3.08 9.63
CA GLN A 92 -12.03 4.18 10.47
C GLN A 92 -11.25 4.20 11.79
N PRO A 93 -11.19 5.37 12.47
CA PRO A 93 -10.72 5.42 13.84
C PRO A 93 -11.50 4.45 14.72
N GLU A 94 -10.80 3.79 15.66
CA GLU A 94 -11.39 2.82 16.62
C GLU A 94 -11.77 1.46 16.03
N ASP A 95 -11.59 1.25 14.72
CA ASP A 95 -11.70 -0.08 14.14
C ASP A 95 -10.69 -1.02 14.80
N PHE A 96 -11.17 -2.19 15.25
CA PHE A 96 -10.30 -3.22 15.78
C PHE A 96 -9.44 -3.81 14.65
N VAL A 97 -8.13 -3.91 14.89
CA VAL A 97 -7.21 -4.56 13.96
C VAL A 97 -7.28 -6.07 14.19
N GLU A 98 -8.03 -6.75 13.34
CA GLU A 98 -8.07 -8.21 13.32
C GLU A 98 -6.75 -8.77 12.81
N THR A 99 -6.24 -9.80 13.49
CA THR A 99 -4.92 -10.38 13.21
C THR A 99 -4.99 -11.89 13.08
N PHE A 100 -4.15 -12.43 12.20
CA PHE A 100 -4.00 -13.84 11.90
C PHE A 100 -2.51 -14.17 11.99
N ASP A 101 -2.10 -14.90 13.03
CA ASP A 101 -0.72 -15.36 13.13
C ASP A 101 -0.47 -16.49 12.12
N LEU A 102 0.61 -16.34 11.35
CA LEU A 102 1.08 -17.33 10.41
C LEU A 102 2.07 -18.25 11.13
N ASP A 103 1.92 -19.57 11.00
CA ASP A 103 2.83 -20.54 11.60
C ASP A 103 4.17 -20.60 10.85
N VAL A 104 4.92 -19.49 10.88
CA VAL A 104 6.23 -19.30 10.25
C VAL A 104 7.19 -18.70 11.27
N SER A 105 8.29 -19.41 11.53
CA SER A 105 9.34 -18.99 12.46
C SER A 105 10.61 -18.61 11.71
N HIS A 106 11.48 -17.82 12.37
CA HIS A 106 12.81 -17.42 11.87
C HIS A 106 12.82 -16.62 10.55
N VAL A 107 11.71 -15.96 10.24
CA VAL A 107 11.61 -15.06 9.09
C VAL A 107 12.16 -13.67 9.42
N THR A 108 12.94 -13.09 8.49
CA THR A 108 13.52 -11.74 8.59
C THR A 108 12.73 -10.72 7.80
N VAL A 109 12.20 -11.13 6.66
CA VAL A 109 11.50 -10.30 5.69
C VAL A 109 10.35 -11.07 5.09
N GLY A 110 9.28 -10.36 4.73
CA GLY A 110 8.14 -10.93 4.05
C GLY A 110 7.47 -9.90 3.13
N ALA A 111 6.93 -10.37 2.01
CA ALA A 111 6.22 -9.54 1.06
C ALA A 111 5.05 -10.29 0.43
N PHE A 112 3.90 -9.63 0.32
CA PHE A 112 2.81 -10.15 -0.52
C PHE A 112 3.23 -10.22 -1.98
N SER A 113 2.69 -11.20 -2.68
CA SER A 113 2.76 -11.24 -4.14
C SER A 113 2.03 -10.03 -4.73
N SER A 114 2.61 -9.43 -5.75
CA SER A 114 2.00 -8.32 -6.48
C SER A 114 0.79 -8.74 -7.33
N THR A 115 0.60 -10.05 -7.55
CA THR A 115 -0.42 -10.59 -8.45
C THR A 115 -1.43 -11.51 -7.79
N ASN A 116 -1.16 -12.00 -6.58
CA ASN A 116 -2.06 -12.92 -5.87
C ASN A 116 -2.09 -12.56 -4.37
N PRO A 117 -3.24 -12.12 -3.83
CA PRO A 117 -3.33 -11.67 -2.44
C PRO A 117 -3.12 -12.80 -1.43
N ASN A 118 -3.24 -14.06 -1.87
CA ASN A 118 -3.10 -15.22 -0.99
C ASN A 118 -1.66 -15.76 -0.90
N ILE A 119 -0.71 -15.17 -1.64
CA ILE A 119 0.67 -15.66 -1.68
C ILE A 119 1.60 -14.65 -1.03
N ILE A 120 2.44 -15.14 -0.11
CA ILE A 120 3.47 -14.35 0.57
C ILE A 120 4.82 -15.00 0.32
N GLY A 121 5.83 -14.21 -0.04
CA GLY A 121 7.22 -14.64 -0.02
C GLY A 121 7.87 -14.29 1.32
N PHE A 122 8.65 -15.22 1.88
CA PHE A 122 9.42 -15.01 3.11
C PHE A 122 10.90 -15.27 2.87
N GLY A 123 11.75 -14.44 3.48
CA GLY A 123 13.18 -14.70 3.63
C GLY A 123 13.50 -15.02 5.09
N CYS A 124 14.37 -16.01 5.31
CA CYS A 124 14.74 -16.52 6.63
C CYS A 124 16.12 -16.03 7.09
N GLU A 125 16.38 -16.15 8.39
CA GLU A 125 17.70 -15.87 9.00
C GLU A 125 18.81 -16.79 8.46
N ASP A 126 18.47 -17.98 8.00
CA ASP A 126 19.38 -18.98 7.43
C ASP A 126 19.62 -18.81 5.91
N GLY A 127 19.06 -17.75 5.31
CA GLY A 127 19.20 -17.46 3.88
C GLY A 127 18.24 -18.23 2.97
N ARG A 128 17.35 -19.08 3.50
CA ARG A 128 16.30 -19.71 2.71
C ARG A 128 15.21 -18.71 2.32
N VAL A 129 14.59 -18.96 1.17
CA VAL A 129 13.43 -18.22 0.68
C VAL A 129 12.33 -19.20 0.31
N PHE A 130 11.14 -18.99 0.85
CA PHE A 130 9.98 -19.82 0.58
C PHE A 130 8.74 -18.97 0.32
N THR A 131 7.72 -19.60 -0.28
CA THR A 131 6.40 -18.99 -0.47
C THR A 131 5.38 -19.64 0.45
N TYR A 132 4.46 -18.86 0.99
CA TYR A 132 3.37 -19.29 1.85
C TYR A 132 2.04 -18.99 1.16
N ASP A 133 1.11 -19.94 1.18
CA ASP A 133 -0.25 -19.78 0.66
C ASP A 133 -1.26 -19.69 1.81
N LEU A 134 -1.95 -18.54 1.90
CA LEU A 134 -2.92 -18.24 2.96
C LEU A 134 -4.19 -19.11 2.89
N ASN A 135 -4.59 -19.61 1.72
CA ASN A 135 -5.79 -20.45 1.58
C ASN A 135 -5.55 -21.86 2.11
N THR A 136 -4.36 -22.40 1.81
CA THR A 136 -4.01 -23.78 2.18
C THR A 136 -3.23 -23.86 3.49
N ASN A 137 -2.73 -22.73 4.00
CA ASN A 137 -1.80 -22.65 5.10
C ASN A 137 -0.56 -23.53 4.90
N MET A 138 -0.09 -23.63 3.66
CA MET A 138 1.08 -24.45 3.29
C MET A 138 2.28 -23.61 2.87
N LYS A 139 3.46 -24.13 3.19
CA LYS A 139 4.77 -23.61 2.78
C LYS A 139 5.26 -24.34 1.55
N PHE A 140 5.77 -23.60 0.59
CA PHE A 140 6.40 -24.11 -0.63
C PHE A 140 7.81 -23.55 -0.74
N ASP A 141 8.81 -24.40 -0.58
CA ASP A 141 10.21 -24.04 -0.80
C ASP A 141 10.45 -23.94 -2.32
N ARG A 142 10.60 -22.72 -2.84
CA ARG A 142 10.93 -22.51 -4.26
C ARG A 142 12.44 -22.48 -4.51
N TYR A 143 13.24 -22.14 -3.51
CA TYR A 143 14.68 -21.94 -3.66
C TYR A 143 15.43 -22.48 -2.45
N SER A 144 15.90 -23.73 -2.54
CA SER A 144 17.02 -24.18 -1.72
C SER A 144 18.30 -23.65 -2.38
N THR A 145 19.02 -22.77 -1.68
CA THR A 145 20.41 -22.49 -2.08
C THR A 145 21.19 -23.80 -1.98
N PRO A 146 21.97 -24.20 -3.01
CA PRO A 146 22.87 -25.32 -2.85
C PRO A 146 23.83 -24.96 -1.71
N GLY A 147 23.82 -25.78 -0.66
CA GLY A 147 24.55 -25.50 0.57
C GLY A 147 26.01 -25.18 0.27
N ILE A 148 26.52 -24.10 0.87
CA ILE A 148 27.96 -23.94 1.01
C ILE A 148 28.37 -25.02 2.01
N LEU A 149 28.83 -26.16 1.48
CA LEU A 149 29.56 -27.17 2.23
C LEU A 149 30.71 -26.45 2.95
N LYS A 150 30.63 -26.39 4.28
CA LYS A 150 31.80 -26.15 5.13
C LYS A 150 32.45 -27.47 5.44
#